data_AF-A0A0F9XTH1-F1
#
_entry.id   AF-A0A0F9XTH1-F1
#
_cell.length_a   1.000
_cell.length_b   1.000
_cell.length_c   1.000
_cell.angle_alpha   90.00
_cell.angle_beta   90.00
_cell.angle_gamma   90.00
#
_symmetry.space_group_name_H-M   'P 1'
#
loop_
_entity.id
_entity.type
_entity.pdbx_description
1 polymer ?
#
loop_
_entity_poly.entity_id
_entity_poly.type
_entity_poly.pdbx_seq_one_letter_code
_entity_poly.pdbx_strand_id
1 'polypeptide(L)'
;MTVRIINSDRNLKSRIITLLRNENNKGLKRSEIHDHLDNKRSSTVFDMVGSMELHGDLEKIGKLYYLKGTIKKHREKRINSLRQQITDFLETADEEGYTPNEVTEYLSDKYTPSSTRSALGHMKSLGQVDQDKGKYFLVKY
;
A
#
# COMPACT_ATOMS: atom_id res chain seq x y z
N MET A 1 -38.10 -34.04 7.38
CA MET A 1 -37.26 -33.93 6.17
C MET A 1 -36.52 -32.60 6.27
N THR A 2 -35.22 -32.60 6.60
CA THR A 2 -34.48 -31.35 6.87
C THR A 2 -33.70 -30.97 5.62
N VAL A 3 -34.03 -29.83 5.02
CA VAL A 3 -33.36 -29.32 3.82
C VAL A 3 -31.94 -28.89 4.19
N ARG A 4 -30.93 -29.63 3.71
CA ARG A 4 -29.52 -29.21 3.78
C ARG A 4 -29.31 -28.07 2.80
N ILE A 5 -29.11 -26.85 3.31
CA ILE A 5 -28.64 -25.72 2.50
C ILE A 5 -27.15 -25.95 2.21
N ILE A 6 -26.82 -26.40 0.99
CA ILE A 6 -25.47 -26.36 0.46
C ILE A 6 -25.22 -24.95 -0.07
N ASN A 7 -24.59 -24.10 0.74
CA ASN A 7 -24.04 -22.82 0.32
C ASN A 7 -22.52 -22.84 0.56
N SER A 8 -21.81 -23.64 -0.24
CA SER A 8 -20.43 -24.04 0.12
C SER A 8 -19.34 -23.09 -0.37
N ASP A 9 -19.37 -22.65 -1.64
CA ASP A 9 -18.12 -22.15 -2.26
C ASP A 9 -18.10 -20.64 -2.55
N ARG A 10 -19.20 -20.03 -3.02
CA ARG A 10 -19.26 -18.55 -3.21
C ARG A 10 -19.15 -17.77 -1.90
N ASN A 11 -19.69 -18.32 -0.81
CA ASN A 11 -19.64 -17.69 0.51
C ASN A 11 -18.23 -17.71 1.12
N LEU A 12 -17.41 -18.72 0.79
CA LEU A 12 -16.06 -18.82 1.33
C LEU A 12 -15.15 -17.74 0.75
N LYS A 13 -15.17 -17.55 -0.58
CA LYS A 13 -14.44 -16.45 -1.25
C LYS A 13 -14.84 -15.10 -0.65
N SER A 14 -16.14 -14.83 -0.50
CA SER A 14 -16.62 -13.57 0.09
C SER A 14 -16.15 -13.38 1.52
N ARG A 15 -16.16 -14.43 2.36
CA ARG A 15 -15.67 -14.35 3.75
C ARG A 15 -14.17 -14.09 3.82
N ILE A 16 -13.36 -14.71 2.96
CA ILE A 16 -11.91 -14.44 2.86
C ILE A 16 -11.67 -12.97 2.50
N ILE A 17 -12.43 -12.44 1.53
CA ILE A 17 -12.33 -11.03 1.14
C ILE A 17 -12.69 -10.10 2.30
N THR A 18 -13.81 -10.35 2.97
CA THR A 18 -14.24 -9.55 4.13
C THR A 18 -13.21 -9.59 5.26
N LEU A 19 -12.66 -10.77 5.56
CA LEU A 19 -11.61 -10.93 6.56
C LEU A 19 -10.38 -10.06 6.24
N LEU A 20 -9.86 -10.16 5.02
CA LEU A 20 -8.69 -9.38 4.61
C LEU A 20 -8.94 -7.86 4.59
N ARG A 21 -10.18 -7.43 4.34
CA ARG A 21 -10.58 -6.01 4.48
C ARG A 21 -10.61 -5.58 5.94
N ASN A 22 -11.19 -6.39 6.82
CA ASN A 22 -11.33 -6.09 8.25
C ASN A 22 -9.98 -6.06 8.97
N GLU A 23 -9.01 -6.86 8.53
CA GLU A 23 -7.63 -6.86 9.03
C GLU A 23 -6.80 -5.66 8.56
N ASN A 24 -7.47 -4.54 8.24
CA ASN A 24 -6.87 -3.31 7.74
C ASN A 24 -5.86 -3.58 6.63
N ASN A 25 -6.15 -4.57 5.77
CA ASN A 25 -5.29 -4.89 4.63
C ASN A 25 -3.84 -5.31 4.99
N LYS A 26 -3.56 -5.72 6.24
CA LYS A 26 -2.21 -6.09 6.72
C LYS A 26 -1.63 -7.34 6.08
N GLY A 27 -2.46 -8.10 5.36
CA GLY A 27 -2.13 -9.37 4.74
C GLY A 27 -2.06 -10.49 5.79
N LEU A 28 -2.53 -11.67 5.42
CA LEU A 28 -2.62 -12.81 6.34
C LEU A 28 -1.92 -14.03 5.76
N LYS A 29 -1.33 -14.86 6.62
CA LYS A 29 -0.88 -16.19 6.23
C LYS A 29 -2.08 -17.07 5.91
N ARG A 30 -1.84 -18.08 5.08
CA ARG A 30 -2.87 -19.06 4.73
C ARG A 30 -3.44 -19.78 5.96
N SER A 31 -2.61 -20.06 6.97
CA SER A 31 -3.06 -20.61 8.26
C SER A 31 -3.94 -19.64 9.03
N GLU A 32 -3.54 -18.36 9.12
CA GLU A 32 -4.30 -17.32 9.82
C GLU A 32 -5.68 -17.10 9.19
N ILE A 33 -5.77 -17.18 7.85
CA ILE A 33 -7.06 -17.14 7.14
C ILE A 33 -7.94 -18.33 7.53
N HIS A 34 -7.36 -19.53 7.67
CA HIS A 34 -8.10 -20.71 8.10
C HIS A 34 -8.57 -20.61 9.56
N ASP A 35 -7.70 -20.17 10.46
CA ASP A 35 -8.01 -19.99 11.89
C ASP A 35 -9.18 -19.02 12.08
N HIS A 36 -9.27 -17.95 11.29
CA HIS A 36 -10.38 -16.98 11.35
C HIS A 36 -11.69 -17.47 10.72
N LEU A 37 -11.61 -18.46 9.84
CA LEU A 37 -12.79 -18.98 9.12
C LEU A 37 -13.38 -20.21 9.78
N ASP A 38 -12.98 -20.46 11.03
CA ASP A 38 -13.40 -21.51 11.95
C ASP A 38 -14.76 -22.09 11.54
N ASN A 39 -14.82 -23.40 11.28
CA ASN A 39 -15.90 -24.19 10.65
C ASN A 39 -15.68 -24.70 9.19
N LYS A 40 -14.48 -24.63 8.62
CA LYS A 40 -14.18 -25.26 7.30
C LYS A 40 -12.95 -26.16 7.37
N ARG A 41 -12.96 -27.26 6.61
CA ARG A 41 -11.79 -28.14 6.44
C ARG A 41 -10.64 -27.31 5.88
N SER A 42 -9.44 -27.46 6.44
CA SER A 42 -8.26 -26.68 6.07
C SER A 42 -7.95 -26.78 4.58
N SER A 43 -8.11 -27.96 3.97
CA SER A 43 -7.93 -28.15 2.52
C SER A 43 -8.83 -27.23 1.70
N THR A 44 -10.12 -27.15 2.02
CA THR A 44 -11.07 -26.28 1.30
C THR A 44 -10.71 -24.80 1.38
N VAL A 45 -10.24 -24.32 2.54
CA VAL A 45 -9.80 -22.92 2.68
C VAL A 45 -8.50 -22.69 1.90
N PHE A 46 -7.57 -23.63 1.97
CA PHE A 46 -6.27 -23.51 1.31
C PHE A 46 -6.39 -23.57 -0.21
N ASP A 47 -7.25 -24.46 -0.73
CA ASP A 47 -7.58 -24.58 -2.15
C ASP A 47 -8.26 -23.31 -2.65
N MET A 48 -9.19 -22.74 -1.86
CA MET A 48 -9.84 -21.47 -2.20
C MET A 48 -8.84 -20.30 -2.23
N VAL A 49 -7.97 -20.17 -1.23
CA VAL A 49 -6.91 -19.14 -1.23
C VAL A 49 -5.97 -19.32 -2.42
N GLY A 50 -5.60 -20.57 -2.76
CA GLY A 50 -4.79 -20.87 -3.94
C GLY A 50 -5.49 -20.52 -5.25
N SER A 51 -6.78 -20.84 -5.38
CA SER A 51 -7.60 -20.47 -6.54
C SER A 51 -7.70 -18.95 -6.67
N MET A 52 -7.95 -18.23 -5.58
CA MET A 52 -7.99 -16.77 -5.57
C MET A 52 -6.64 -16.12 -5.92
N GLU A 53 -5.51 -16.73 -5.54
CA GLU A 53 -4.17 -16.32 -6.00
C GLU A 53 -4.02 -16.52 -7.52
N LEU A 54 -4.38 -17.70 -8.04
CA LEU A 54 -4.29 -18.01 -9.47
C LEU A 54 -5.17 -17.13 -10.35
N HIS A 55 -6.36 -16.77 -9.88
CA HIS A 55 -7.27 -15.85 -10.60
C HIS A 55 -6.93 -14.37 -10.39
N GLY A 56 -5.90 -14.07 -9.58
CA GLY A 56 -5.46 -12.71 -9.30
C GLY A 56 -6.47 -11.91 -8.45
N ASP A 57 -7.28 -12.56 -7.62
CA ASP A 57 -8.04 -11.88 -6.56
C ASP A 57 -7.13 -11.53 -5.38
N LEU A 58 -6.08 -12.33 -5.16
CA LEU A 58 -5.07 -12.14 -4.12
C LEU A 58 -3.67 -11.93 -4.69
N GLU A 59 -2.88 -11.14 -3.99
CA GLU A 59 -1.44 -10.94 -4.22
C GLU A 59 -0.67 -11.55 -3.06
N LYS A 60 0.36 -12.35 -3.36
CA LYS A 60 1.20 -12.99 -2.35
C LYS A 60 2.54 -12.28 -2.23
N ILE A 61 2.91 -11.86 -1.02
CA ILE A 61 4.25 -11.36 -0.69
C ILE A 61 4.83 -12.21 0.42
N GLY A 62 5.88 -12.96 0.11
CA GLY A 62 6.46 -13.94 1.02
C GLY A 62 5.41 -14.99 1.41
N LYS A 63 5.02 -14.99 2.69
CA LYS A 63 4.01 -15.91 3.25
C LYS A 63 2.62 -15.28 3.43
N LEU A 64 2.48 -13.99 3.15
CA LEU A 64 1.26 -13.22 3.39
C LEU A 64 0.47 -13.03 2.09
N TYR A 65 -0.85 -13.14 2.21
CA TYR A 65 -1.82 -12.94 1.14
C TYR A 65 -2.57 -11.62 1.37
N TYR A 66 -2.63 -10.80 0.33
CA TYR A 66 -3.29 -9.50 0.30
C TYR A 66 -4.39 -9.53 -0.74
N LEU A 67 -5.41 -8.69 -0.58
CA LEU A 67 -6.32 -8.42 -1.69
C LEU A 67 -5.57 -7.72 -2.82
N LYS A 68 -5.89 -8.05 -4.06
CA LYS A 68 -5.27 -7.41 -5.22
C LYS A 68 -5.39 -5.89 -5.16
N GLY A 69 -4.26 -5.21 -5.43
CA GLY A 69 -4.19 -3.76 -5.48
C GLY A 69 -4.11 -3.09 -4.11
N THR A 70 -4.24 -3.84 -3.01
CA THR A 70 -4.02 -3.32 -1.66
C THR A 70 -2.59 -2.84 -1.46
N ILE A 71 -1.61 -3.61 -1.92
CA ILE A 71 -0.19 -3.25 -1.82
C ILE A 71 0.09 -1.98 -2.63
N LYS A 72 -0.46 -1.91 -3.85
CA LYS A 72 -0.36 -0.72 -4.71
C LYS A 72 -0.93 0.51 -4.01
N LYS A 73 -2.14 0.42 -3.46
CA LYS A 73 -2.79 1.52 -2.71
C LYS A 73 -1.98 1.96 -1.48
N HIS A 74 -1.41 1.02 -0.72
CA HIS A 74 -0.54 1.37 0.41
C HIS A 74 0.73 2.07 -0.04
N ARG A 75 1.36 1.61 -1.13
CA ARG A 75 2.54 2.25 -1.71
C ARG A 75 2.21 3.65 -2.22
N GLU A 76 1.11 3.82 -2.93
CA GLU A 76 0.61 5.11 -3.39
C GLU A 76 0.32 6.05 -2.23
N LYS A 77 -0.35 5.58 -1.16
CA LYS A 77 -0.60 6.37 0.05
C LYS A 77 0.70 6.85 0.69
N ARG A 78 1.71 5.98 0.80
CA ARG A 78 3.03 6.34 1.34
C ARG A 78 3.75 7.38 0.47
N ILE A 79 3.73 7.20 -0.86
CA ILE A 79 4.34 8.14 -1.80
C ILE A 79 3.61 9.48 -1.77
N ASN A 80 2.29 9.49 -1.72
CA ASN A 80 1.49 10.72 -1.61
C ASN A 80 1.78 11.45 -0.30
N SER A 81 1.85 10.71 0.81
CA SER A 81 2.23 11.29 2.11
C SER A 81 3.66 11.85 2.10
N LEU A 82 4.60 11.19 1.42
CA LEU A 82 5.96 11.69 1.26
C LEU A 82 5.97 12.99 0.45
N ARG A 83 5.29 13.00 -0.71
CA ARG A 83 5.18 14.19 -1.55
C ARG A 83 4.52 15.35 -0.81
N GLN A 84 3.47 15.09 -0.04
CA GLN A 84 2.83 16.11 0.77
C GLN A 84 3.81 16.71 1.78
N GLN A 85 4.55 15.88 2.52
CA GLN A 85 5.52 16.41 3.50
C GLN A 85 6.68 17.16 2.84
N ILE A 86 7.09 16.77 1.62
CA ILE A 86 8.04 17.55 0.83
C ILE A 86 7.42 18.90 0.46
N THR A 87 6.18 18.94 -0.02
CA THR A 87 5.46 20.18 -0.34
C THR A 87 5.35 21.07 0.89
N ASP A 88 4.85 20.55 2.01
CA ASP A 88 4.69 21.30 3.26
C ASP A 88 6.04 21.91 3.72
N PHE A 89 7.13 21.17 3.55
CA PHE A 89 8.48 21.68 3.85
C PHE A 89 8.94 22.74 2.86
N LEU A 90 8.75 22.55 1.54
CA LEU A 90 9.11 23.55 0.54
C LEU A 90 8.25 24.83 0.65
N GLU A 91 7.03 24.74 1.17
CA GLU A 91 6.19 25.91 1.46
C GLU A 91 6.80 26.83 2.52
N THR A 92 7.60 26.30 3.45
CA THR A 92 8.27 27.13 4.47
C THR A 92 9.50 27.88 3.93
N ALA A 93 9.92 27.59 2.70
CA ALA A 93 11.17 28.11 2.12
C ALA A 93 11.07 29.51 1.48
N ASP A 94 9.85 30.04 1.30
CA ASP A 94 9.56 31.21 0.46
C ASP A 94 10.38 31.21 -0.85
N GLU A 95 11.20 32.24 -1.09
CA GLU A 95 12.04 32.38 -2.30
C GLU A 95 13.45 31.78 -2.16
N GLU A 96 13.85 31.30 -0.97
CA GLU A 96 15.21 30.79 -0.76
C GLU A 96 15.40 29.36 -1.26
N GLY A 97 14.34 28.56 -1.23
CA GLY A 97 14.33 27.14 -1.62
C GLY A 97 15.22 26.25 -0.76
N TYR A 98 15.12 24.94 -0.96
CA TYR A 98 15.92 23.95 -0.21
C TYR A 98 16.73 23.03 -1.11
N THR A 99 17.97 22.76 -0.72
CA THR A 99 18.79 21.73 -1.35
C THR A 99 18.17 20.34 -1.11
N PRO A 100 18.41 19.37 -2.00
CA PRO A 100 17.92 18.01 -1.77
C PRO A 100 18.47 17.38 -0.49
N ASN A 101 19.61 17.83 0.04
CA ASN A 101 20.14 17.34 1.31
C ASN A 101 19.33 17.85 2.51
N GLU A 102 18.98 19.13 2.55
CA GLU A 102 18.14 19.72 3.60
C GLU A 102 16.76 19.04 3.66
N VAL A 103 16.14 18.80 2.49
CA VAL A 103 14.87 18.05 2.43
C VAL A 103 15.04 16.61 2.92
N THR A 104 16.15 15.95 2.58
CA THR A 104 16.40 14.57 3.05
C THR A 104 16.69 14.49 4.54
N GLU A 105 17.34 15.52 5.10
CA GLU A 105 17.65 15.62 6.53
C GLU A 105 16.36 15.82 7.32
N TYR A 106 15.50 16.75 6.89
CA TYR A 106 14.20 17.00 7.51
C TYR A 106 13.29 15.76 7.55
N LEU A 107 13.32 14.93 6.51
CA LEU A 107 12.46 13.74 6.38
C LEU A 107 13.14 12.44 6.84
N SER A 108 14.38 12.51 7.34
CA SER A 108 15.19 11.33 7.67
C SER A 108 14.60 10.42 8.74
N ASP A 109 13.80 10.98 9.67
CA ASP A 109 13.09 10.24 10.71
C ASP A 109 12.07 9.22 10.15
N LYS A 110 11.52 9.49 8.96
CA LYS A 110 10.40 8.72 8.39
C LYS A 110 10.74 8.07 7.05
N TYR A 111 11.72 8.62 6.33
CA TYR A 111 12.02 8.24 4.95
C TYR A 111 13.52 8.12 4.73
N THR A 112 13.91 7.22 3.83
CA THR A 112 15.33 7.10 3.46
C THR A 112 15.71 8.22 2.49
N PRO A 113 16.97 8.70 2.49
CA PRO A 113 17.43 9.73 1.56
C PRO A 113 17.17 9.37 0.09
N SER A 114 17.32 8.10 -0.27
CA SER A 114 17.02 7.59 -1.62
C SER A 114 15.55 7.76 -1.99
N SER A 115 14.63 7.43 -1.07
CA SER A 115 13.19 7.59 -1.32
C SER A 115 12.77 9.05 -1.44
N THR A 116 13.32 9.94 -0.61
CA THR A 116 13.05 11.39 -0.65
C THR A 116 13.59 12.00 -1.94
N ARG A 117 14.83 11.69 -2.34
CA ARG A 117 15.41 12.16 -3.62
C ARG A 117 14.63 11.66 -4.84
N SER A 118 14.20 10.41 -4.81
CA SER A 118 13.36 9.84 -5.88
C SER A 118 12.01 10.56 -5.97
N ALA A 119 11.40 10.88 -4.82
CA ALA A 119 10.15 11.65 -4.78
C ALA A 119 10.33 13.08 -5.29
N LEU A 120 11.39 13.79 -4.89
CA LEU A 120 11.75 15.12 -5.41
C LEU A 120 11.93 15.11 -6.94
N GLY A 121 12.70 14.16 -7.47
CA GLY A 121 12.89 14.02 -8.92
C GLY A 121 11.58 13.76 -9.67
N HIS A 122 10.71 12.93 -9.09
CA HIS A 122 9.38 12.68 -9.65
C HIS A 122 8.48 13.92 -9.59
N MET A 123 8.47 14.65 -8.47
CA MET A 123 7.73 15.92 -8.35
C MET A 123 8.21 16.95 -9.37
N LYS A 124 9.53 17.00 -9.64
CA LYS A 124 10.11 17.85 -10.69
C LYS A 124 9.61 17.46 -12.08
N SER A 125 9.60 16.16 -12.41
CA SER A 125 9.09 15.69 -13.71
C SER A 125 7.60 15.98 -13.93
N LEU A 126 6.84 16.13 -12.84
CA LEU A 126 5.42 16.48 -12.87
C LEU A 126 5.19 18.01 -12.87
N GLY A 127 6.24 18.83 -12.81
CA GLY A 127 6.14 20.28 -12.72
C GLY A 127 5.57 20.78 -11.39
N GLN A 128 5.61 19.97 -10.34
CA GLN A 128 5.15 20.36 -8.99
C GLN A 128 6.21 21.17 -8.24
N VAL A 129 7.48 20.92 -8.56
CA VAL A 129 8.64 21.64 -8.03
C VAL A 129 9.57 22.00 -9.17
N ASP A 130 10.24 23.13 -9.07
CA ASP A 130 11.32 23.51 -9.97
C ASP A 130 12.66 23.37 -9.26
N GLN A 131 13.75 23.29 -10.03
CA GLN A 131 15.10 23.23 -9.49
C GLN A 131 15.99 24.31 -10.12
N ASP A 132 16.33 25.33 -9.35
CA ASP A 132 17.29 26.37 -9.73
C ASP A 132 18.52 26.32 -8.82
N LYS A 133 19.71 26.47 -9.41
CA LYS A 133 21.02 26.50 -8.71
C LYS A 133 21.23 25.38 -7.66
N GLY A 134 20.64 24.21 -7.89
CA GLY A 134 20.75 23.05 -6.99
C GLY A 134 19.75 23.03 -5.82
N LYS A 135 18.86 24.02 -5.72
CA LYS A 135 17.76 24.08 -4.75
C LYS A 135 16.43 23.79 -5.43
N TYR A 136 15.49 23.26 -4.67
CA TYR A 136 14.12 22.96 -5.08
C TYR A 136 13.17 24.02 -4.55
N PHE A 137 12.21 24.41 -5.40
CA PHE A 137 11.20 25.43 -5.13
C PHE A 137 9.82 24.87 -5.46
N LEU A 138 8.80 25.26 -4.71
CA LEU A 138 7.43 24.91 -5.04
C LEU A 138 6.93 25.78 -6.20
N VAL A 139 6.33 25.17 -7.23
CA VAL A 139 5.68 25.91 -8.31
C VAL A 139 4.29 26.34 -7.84
N LYS A 140 4.10 27.65 -7.57
CA LYS A 140 2.79 28.24 -7.26
C LYS A 140 2.10 28.66 -8.57
N TYR A 141 0.85 28.24 -8.76
CA TYR A 141 -0.02 28.67 -9.86
C TYR A 141 -0.94 29.80 -9.41
#